data_AF-A0A2G2DC12-F1
#
_entry.id   AF-A0A2G2DC12-F1
#
_cell.length_a   1.000
_cell.length_b   1.000
_cell.length_c   1.000
_cell.angle_alpha   90.00
_cell.angle_beta   90.00
_cell.angle_gamma   90.00
#
_symmetry.space_group_name_H-M   'P 1'
#
loop_
_entity.id
_entity.type
_entity.pdbx_description
1 polymer ?
#
loop_
_entity_poly.entity_id
_entity_poly.type
_entity_poly.pdbx_seq_one_letter_code
_entity_poly.pdbx_strand_id
1 'polypeptide(L)' 'MDISKPTRSFVAADLKIDRWESIETYYQNLLERSIDTLPDFKQWLSDQSELEAVLEENAAWRYI' A
#
# COMPACT_ATOMS: atom_id res chain seq x y z
N MET A 1 -12.81 20.75 -10.15
CA MET A 1 -12.78 19.32 -9.77
C MET A 1 -12.16 19.27 -8.39
N ASP A 2 -12.92 18.85 -7.38
CA ASP A 2 -12.35 18.54 -6.07
C ASP A 2 -11.60 17.21 -6.19
N ILE A 3 -10.27 17.27 -6.25
CA ILE A 3 -9.43 16.08 -6.24
C ILE A 3 -9.20 15.75 -4.77
N SER A 4 -10.08 14.94 -4.19
CA SER A 4 -9.89 14.41 -2.83
C SER A 4 -8.99 13.18 -2.87
N LYS A 5 -8.01 13.12 -1.96
CA LYS A 5 -7.09 11.98 -1.88
C LYS A 5 -7.92 10.74 -1.51
N PRO A 6 -7.80 9.62 -2.24
CA PRO A 6 -8.52 8.40 -1.91
C PRO A 6 -8.20 7.97 -0.48
N THR A 7 -9.23 7.61 0.28
CA THR A 7 -9.08 7.12 1.65
C THR A 7 -8.30 5.82 1.61
N ARG A 8 -7.15 5.80 2.29
CA ARG A 8 -6.34 4.59 2.45
C ARG A 8 -7.13 3.52 3.18
N SER A 9 -7.10 2.31 2.65
CA SER A 9 -7.86 1.16 3.16
C SER A 9 -6.95 0.02 3.60
N PHE A 10 -5.78 -0.09 2.97
CA PHE A 10 -4.82 -1.17 3.22
C PHE A 10 -3.64 -0.69 4.05
N VAL A 11 -3.09 0.48 3.74
CA VAL A 11 -1.91 1.03 4.42
C VAL A 11 -2.34 2.00 5.52
N ALA A 12 -1.75 1.86 6.71
CA ALA A 12 -2.03 2.77 7.82
C ALA A 12 -1.77 4.23 7.41
N ALA A 13 -2.71 5.12 7.71
CA ALA A 13 -2.62 6.54 7.33
C ALA A 13 -1.40 7.24 7.95
N ASP A 14 -0.99 6.80 9.13
CA ASP A 14 0.13 7.31 9.92
C ASP A 14 1.41 6.44 9.81
N LEU A 15 1.48 5.55 8.83
CA LEU A 15 2.64 4.69 8.61
C LEU A 15 3.93 5.52 8.48
N LYS A 16 4.88 5.28 9.39
CA LYS A 16 6.25 5.82 9.31
C LYS A 16 7.18 4.78 8.70
N ILE A 17 7.70 5.08 7.51
CA ILE A 17 8.65 4.22 6.78
C ILE A 17 10.08 4.62 7.21
N ASP A 18 10.46 4.19 8.40
CA ASP A 18 11.79 4.40 8.97
C ASP A 18 12.75 3.23 8.69
N ARG A 19 12.23 2.01 8.62
CA ARG A 19 12.97 0.77 8.34
C ARG A 19 12.16 -0.20 7.50
N TRP A 20 12.80 -1.28 7.02
CA TRP A 20 12.15 -2.30 6.20
C TRP A 20 11.00 -3.01 6.94
N GLU A 21 11.16 -3.29 8.23
CA GLU A 21 10.19 -4.00 9.05
C GLU A 21 8.83 -3.29 9.10
N SER A 22 8.84 -1.95 8.97
CA SER A 22 7.65 -1.10 8.95
C SER A 22 6.78 -1.34 7.70
N ILE A 23 7.37 -1.84 6.60
CA ILE A 23 6.65 -2.15 5.35
C ILE A 23 6.57 -3.65 5.07
N GLU A 24 7.45 -4.45 5.66
CA GLU A 24 7.51 -5.90 5.51
C GLU A 24 6.17 -6.59 5.78
N THR A 25 5.46 -6.16 6.83
CA THR A 25 4.16 -6.74 7.21
C THR A 25 3.14 -6.65 6.08
N TYR A 26 3.14 -5.56 5.30
CA TYR A 26 2.23 -5.41 4.16
C TYR A 26 2.61 -6.32 3.00
N TYR A 27 3.91 -6.48 2.73
CA TYR A 27 4.39 -7.42 1.72
C TYR A 27 4.11 -8.88 2.09
N GLN A 28 4.34 -9.26 3.35
CA GLN A 28 3.98 -10.59 3.85
C GLN A 28 2.47 -10.83 3.73
N ASN A 29 1.65 -9.84 4.10
CA ASN A 29 0.19 -9.95 3.93
C ASN A 29 -0.20 -10.17 2.46
N LEU A 30 0.38 -9.43 1.52
CA LEU A 30 0.10 -9.60 0.08
C LEU A 30 0.60 -10.95 -0.46
N LEU A 31 1.75 -11.44 0.03
CA LEU A 31 2.36 -12.68 -0.43
C LEU A 31 1.62 -13.93 0.08
N GLU A 32 1.16 -13.91 1.32
CA GLU A 32 0.51 -15.05 1.98
C GLU A 32 -1.01 -15.11 1.73
N ARG A 33 -1.59 -14.06 1.13
CA ARG A 33 -3.03 -13.99 0.89
C ARG A 33 -3.47 -15.01 -0.17
N SER A 34 -4.45 -15.83 0.16
CA SER A 34 -5.14 -16.68 -0.81
C SER A 34 -6.01 -15.82 -1.73
N ILE A 35 -5.97 -16.11 -3.03
CA ILE A 35 -6.77 -15.42 -4.05
C ILE A 35 -7.63 -16.47 -4.74
N ASP A 36 -8.79 -16.74 -4.15
CA ASP A 36 -9.68 -17.82 -4.60
C ASP A 36 -10.78 -17.31 -5.54
N THR A 37 -11.10 -16.02 -5.47
CA THR A 37 -12.19 -15.42 -6.26
C THR A 37 -11.76 -14.15 -6.99
N LEU A 38 -12.54 -13.77 -8.01
CA LEU A 38 -12.33 -12.52 -8.74
C LEU A 38 -12.39 -11.26 -7.85
N PRO A 39 -13.33 -11.15 -6.89
CA PRO A 39 -13.30 -10.08 -5.88
C PRO A 39 -11.99 -10.04 -5.09
N ASP A 40 -11.48 -11.20 -4.65
CA ASP A 40 -10.22 -11.26 -3.87
C ASP A 40 -9.04 -10.74 -4.70
N PHE A 41 -9.00 -11.13 -5.98
CA PHE A 41 -7.94 -10.67 -6.89
C PHE A 41 -8.01 -9.15 -7.12
N LYS A 42 -9.21 -8.59 -7.29
CA LYS A 42 -9.39 -7.14 -7.42
C LYS A 42 -8.96 -6.41 -6.16
N GLN A 43 -9.28 -6.95 -4.97
CA GLN A 43 -8.85 -6.36 -3.72
C GLN A 43 -7.33 -6.43 -3.57
N TRP A 44 -6.71 -7.56 -3.90
CA TRP A 44 -5.26 -7.72 -3.87
C TRP A 44 -4.55 -6.70 -4.78
N LEU A 45 -5.06 -6.48 -6.01
CA LEU A 45 -4.53 -5.45 -6.91
C LEU A 45 -4.67 -4.05 -6.33
N SER A 46 -5.81 -3.74 -5.70
CA SER A 46 -6.04 -2.44 -5.08
C SER A 46 -5.05 -2.20 -3.93
N ASP A 47 -4.87 -3.20 -3.07
CA ASP A 47 -3.99 -3.13 -1.91
C ASP A 47 -2.51 -2.98 -2.32
N GLN A 48 -2.09 -3.72 -3.35
CA GLN A 48 -0.74 -3.63 -3.91
C GLN A 48 -0.49 -2.26 -4.54
N SER A 49 -1.44 -1.74 -5.32
CA SER A 49 -1.35 -0.40 -5.91
C SER A 49 -1.34 0.71 -4.84
N GLU A 50 -2.11 0.55 -3.77
CA GLU A 50 -2.11 1.49 -2.63
C GLU A 50 -0.74 1.51 -1.95
N LEU A 51 -0.14 0.34 -1.70
CA LEU A 51 1.18 0.22 -1.08
C LEU A 51 2.28 0.87 -1.94
N GLU A 52 2.29 0.62 -3.25
CA GLU A 52 3.26 1.25 -4.16
C GLU A 52 3.15 2.78 -4.15
N ALA A 53 1.92 3.32 -4.22
CA ALA A 53 1.71 4.77 -4.19
C ALA A 53 2.26 5.40 -2.90
N VAL A 54 2.09 4.75 -1.74
CA VAL A 54 2.64 5.23 -0.46
C VAL A 54 4.17 5.22 -0.47
N LEU A 55 4.79 4.18 -1.03
CA LEU A 55 6.24 4.06 -1.11
C LEU A 55 6.84 5.11 -2.07
N GLU A 56 6.22 5.34 -3.23
CA GLU A 56 6.62 6.37 -4.17
C GLU A 56 6.52 7.78 -3.55
N GLU A 57 5.42 8.08 -2.86
CA GLU A 57 5.25 9.34 -2.13
C GLU A 57 6.36 9.53 -1.08
N ASN A 58 6.74 8.48 -0.35
CA ASN A 58 7.81 8.56 0.65
C ASN A 58 9.21 8.66 0.03
N ALA A 59 9.47 7.93 -1.05
CA ALA A 59 10.75 7.91 -1.75
C ALA A 59 11.03 9.23 -2.48
N ALA A 60 10.00 9.88 -3.02
CA ALA A 60 10.11 11.18 -3.70
C ALA A 60 10.69 12.28 -2.80
N TRP A 61 10.59 12.15 -1.47
CA TRP A 61 11.11 13.13 -0.52
C TRP A 61 12.61 12.96 -0.20
N ARG A 62 13.23 11.85 -0.62
CA ARG A 62 14.65 11.57 -0.39
C ARG A 62 15.58 12.06 -1.52
N TYR A 63 15.02 12.65 -2.58
CA TYR A 63 15.74 13.15 -3.75
C TYR A 63 15.90 14.67 -3.79
N ILE A 64 15.83 15.36 -2.64
CA ILE A 64 15.97 16.82 -2.52
C ILE A 64 17.34 17.16 -1.93
#